data_AF-A0A7V9AGH5-F1
#
_entry.id   AF-A0A7V9AGH5-F1
#
_cell.length_a   1.000
_cell.length_b   1.000
_cell.length_c   1.000
_cell.angle_alpha   90.00
_cell.angle_beta   90.00
_cell.angle_gamma   90.00
#
_symmetry.space_group_name_H-M   'P 1'
#
loop_
_entity.id
_entity.type
_entity.pdbx_description
1 polymer ?
#
loop_
_entity_poly.entity_id
_entity_poly.type
_entity_poly.pdbx_seq_one_letter_code
_entity_poly.pdbx_strand_id
1 'polypeptide(L)'
;MRMMTPSRVNSFEPRIPSSTYRLQFNRTFTFSQARELVAYLHALGISDCYASPYFQARAESLHGYDITDHNKLNRAIGTREEYDGFVAELHHHGMGQVLDFVPNHMGIAEPLNQWWMDVLENGPSSIYAPYFDIEWHPL
;
A
#
# COMPACT_ATOMS: atom_id res chain seq x y z
N MET A 1 12.75 -16.17 46.61
CA MET A 1 12.22 -15.14 45.69
C MET A 1 12.63 -15.55 44.28
N ARG A 2 11.76 -16.25 43.53
CA ARG A 2 12.07 -16.69 42.15
C ARG A 2 11.85 -15.49 41.23
N MET A 3 12.90 -15.05 40.56
CA MET A 3 12.79 -14.11 39.43
C MET A 3 11.93 -14.75 38.34
N MET A 4 10.78 -14.14 38.03
CA MET A 4 10.02 -14.42 36.82
C MET A 4 10.81 -13.87 35.64
N THR A 5 11.33 -14.76 34.80
CA THR A 5 11.80 -14.41 33.46
C THR A 5 10.62 -13.93 32.61
N PRO A 6 10.77 -12.88 31.79
CA PRO A 6 9.72 -12.48 30.88
C PRO A 6 9.50 -13.61 29.86
N SER A 7 8.26 -14.09 29.80
CA SER A 7 7.80 -15.07 28.82
C SER A 7 8.04 -14.53 27.41
N ARG A 8 8.83 -15.24 26.61
CA ARG A 8 8.90 -15.01 25.16
C ARG A 8 7.50 -15.18 24.59
N VAL A 9 6.90 -14.09 24.12
CA VAL A 9 5.64 -14.15 23.38
C VAL A 9 5.91 -14.94 22.10
N ASN A 10 5.12 -15.97 21.87
CA ASN A 10 5.24 -16.89 20.75
C ASN A 10 4.89 -16.13 19.47
N SER A 11 5.86 -15.92 18.57
CA SER A 11 5.77 -14.99 17.43
C SER A 11 5.10 -15.57 16.18
N PHE A 12 4.03 -16.36 16.33
CA PHE A 12 3.32 -17.00 15.21
C PHE A 12 1.79 -16.84 15.24
N GLU A 13 1.25 -16.09 16.20
CA GLU A 13 -0.17 -15.77 16.18
C GLU A 13 -0.42 -14.70 15.09
N PRO A 14 -1.30 -14.98 14.11
CA PRO A 14 -1.66 -13.99 13.11
C PRO A 14 -2.31 -12.79 13.79
N ARG A 15 -1.88 -11.58 13.41
CA ARG A 15 -2.48 -10.34 13.89
C ARG A 15 -3.91 -10.25 13.38
N ILE A 16 -4.89 -10.26 14.28
CA ILE A 16 -6.31 -10.06 13.95
C ILE A 16 -6.70 -8.67 14.46
N PRO A 17 -7.02 -7.72 13.57
CA PRO A 17 -7.52 -6.42 13.98
C PRO A 17 -8.81 -6.53 14.79
N SER A 18 -8.90 -5.83 15.91
CA SER A 18 -10.15 -5.67 16.67
C SER A 18 -10.98 -4.48 16.18
N SER A 19 -10.32 -3.46 15.63
CA SER A 19 -10.95 -2.28 15.03
C SER A 19 -10.04 -1.66 13.96
N THR A 20 -10.62 -1.32 12.82
CA THR A 20 -9.88 -0.71 11.70
C THR A 20 -10.32 0.72 11.44
N TYR A 21 -9.38 1.61 11.14
CA TYR A 21 -9.67 2.97 10.68
C TYR A 21 -9.16 3.20 9.25
N ARG A 22 -10.04 3.59 8.33
CA ARG A 22 -9.70 3.78 6.91
C ARG A 22 -8.93 5.09 6.68
N LEU A 23 -7.76 4.98 6.07
CA LEU A 23 -6.92 6.09 5.66
C LEU A 23 -6.91 6.19 4.12
N GLN A 24 -7.27 7.35 3.60
CA GLN A 24 -7.32 7.64 2.16
C GLN A 24 -6.07 8.40 1.72
N PHE A 25 -5.00 7.66 1.40
CA PHE A 25 -3.74 8.25 0.98
C PHE A 25 -3.81 8.88 -0.42
N ASN A 26 -3.24 10.07 -0.55
CA ASN A 26 -3.07 10.81 -1.80
C ASN A 26 -2.10 11.99 -1.57
N ARG A 27 -1.90 12.85 -2.57
CA ARG A 27 -0.98 14.00 -2.46
C ARG A 27 -1.29 15.02 -1.35
N THR A 28 -2.51 15.01 -0.81
CA THR A 28 -2.94 15.91 0.28
C THR A 28 -3.05 15.21 1.63
N PHE A 29 -2.93 13.87 1.65
CA PHE A 29 -2.91 13.05 2.86
C PHE A 29 -1.87 11.93 2.69
N THR A 30 -0.66 12.18 3.19
CA THR A 30 0.58 11.44 2.99
C THR A 30 0.89 10.51 4.17
N PHE A 31 1.95 9.71 4.06
CA PHE A 31 2.45 8.93 5.20
C PHE A 31 2.82 9.80 6.40
N SER A 32 3.42 10.97 6.16
CA SER A 32 3.78 11.93 7.20
C SER A 32 2.56 12.46 7.95
N GLN A 33 1.48 12.82 7.24
CA GLN A 33 0.23 13.25 7.87
C GLN A 33 -0.50 12.11 8.58
N ALA A 34 -0.48 10.90 8.03
CA ALA A 34 -1.04 9.73 8.71
C ALA A 34 -0.29 9.40 10.00
N ARG A 35 1.03 9.58 10.02
CA ARG A 35 1.87 9.37 11.21
C ARG A 35 1.46 10.29 12.35
N GLU A 36 1.20 11.57 12.08
CA GLU A 36 0.76 12.54 13.09
C GLU A 36 -0.56 12.14 13.77
N LEU A 37 -1.40 11.36 13.10
CA LEU A 37 -2.68 10.90 13.65
C LEU A 37 -2.58 9.62 14.50
N VAL A 38 -1.46 8.89 14.46
CA VAL A 38 -1.36 7.56 15.09
C VAL A 38 -1.68 7.61 16.58
N ALA A 39 -1.10 8.56 17.33
CA ALA A 39 -1.36 8.70 18.75
C ALA A 39 -2.85 8.99 19.07
N TYR A 40 -3.50 9.80 18.22
CA TYR A 40 -4.94 10.07 18.34
C TYR A 40 -5.78 8.82 18.05
N LEU A 41 -5.46 8.07 16.99
CA LEU A 41 -6.18 6.84 16.62
C LEU A 41 -6.00 5.75 17.68
N HIS A 42 -4.81 5.63 18.25
CA HIS A 42 -4.56 4.75 19.40
C HIS A 42 -5.44 5.15 20.60
N ALA A 43 -5.48 6.44 20.96
CA ALA A 43 -6.33 6.92 22.05
C ALA A 43 -7.82 6.72 21.80
N LEU A 44 -8.26 6.74 20.54
CA LEU A 44 -9.62 6.41 20.11
C LEU A 44 -9.95 4.91 20.25
N GLY A 45 -8.94 4.04 20.39
CA GLY A 45 -9.10 2.59 20.50
C GLY A 45 -9.02 1.83 19.17
N ILE A 46 -8.39 2.42 18.14
CA ILE A 46 -8.12 1.76 16.87
C ILE A 46 -6.96 0.78 17.03
N SER A 47 -7.11 -0.46 16.58
CA SER A 47 -6.02 -1.46 16.60
C SER A 47 -5.17 -1.41 15.34
N ASP A 48 -5.76 -1.16 14.18
CA ASP A 48 -5.06 -1.20 12.89
C ASP A 48 -5.57 -0.11 11.93
N CYS A 49 -4.64 0.49 11.19
CA CYS A 49 -4.99 1.40 10.09
C CYS A 49 -5.29 0.58 8.83
N TYR A 50 -6.47 0.77 8.24
CA TYR A 50 -6.79 0.25 6.93
C TYR A 50 -6.35 1.25 5.86
N ALA A 51 -5.22 1.00 5.21
CA ALA A 51 -4.63 1.87 4.22
C ALA A 51 -5.27 1.65 2.84
N SER A 52 -5.64 2.73 2.15
CA SER A 52 -5.90 2.70 0.71
C SER A 52 -4.64 2.30 -0.08
N PRO A 53 -4.77 1.94 -1.37
CA PRO A 53 -3.61 1.63 -2.20
C PRO A 53 -2.63 2.81 -2.23
N TYR A 54 -1.34 2.49 -2.11
CA TYR A 54 -0.26 3.49 -2.10
C TYR A 54 0.91 3.14 -3.02
N PHE A 55 0.74 2.16 -3.91
CA PHE A 55 1.69 1.89 -4.99
C PHE A 55 1.60 2.95 -6.08
N GLN A 56 2.62 3.03 -6.93
CA GLN A 56 2.76 4.07 -7.92
C GLN A 56 1.50 4.15 -8.80
N ALA A 57 0.89 5.34 -8.80
CA ALA A 57 -0.22 5.74 -9.65
C ALA A 57 0.06 7.18 -10.13
N ARG A 58 -0.86 7.79 -10.89
CA ARG A 58 -0.74 9.23 -11.23
C ARG A 58 -0.64 10.08 -9.96
N ALA A 59 0.14 11.16 -10.01
CA ALA A 59 0.30 12.05 -8.86
C ALA A 59 -1.03 12.73 -8.48
N GLU A 60 -1.92 12.90 -9.43
CA GLU A 60 -3.26 13.46 -9.29
C GLU A 60 -4.29 12.43 -8.80
N SER A 61 -3.94 11.14 -8.78
CA SER A 61 -4.84 10.11 -8.27
C SER A 61 -5.12 10.36 -6.79
N LEU A 62 -6.40 10.46 -6.46
CA LEU A 62 -6.88 10.65 -5.09
C LEU A 62 -7.27 9.32 -4.42
N HIS A 63 -7.19 8.20 -5.15
CA HIS A 63 -7.70 6.90 -4.72
C HIS A 63 -6.68 5.75 -4.84
N GLY A 64 -5.71 5.82 -5.75
CA GLY A 64 -4.63 4.82 -5.87
C GLY A 64 -4.97 3.50 -6.58
N TYR A 65 -6.24 3.23 -6.92
CA TYR A 65 -6.63 2.04 -7.70
C TYR A 65 -6.07 1.97 -9.13
N ASP A 66 -5.62 3.08 -9.70
CA ASP A 66 -5.01 3.17 -11.03
C ASP A 66 -3.49 2.91 -11.00
N ILE A 67 -3.09 1.77 -10.40
CA ILE A 67 -1.68 1.40 -10.17
C ILE A 67 -0.94 1.21 -11.49
N THR A 68 0.19 1.87 -11.66
CA THR A 68 1.08 1.75 -12.83
C THR A 68 2.33 0.94 -12.56
N ASP A 69 2.72 0.77 -11.28
CA ASP A 69 3.86 -0.08 -10.88
C ASP A 69 3.68 -0.57 -9.43
N HIS A 70 3.40 -1.86 -9.25
CA HIS A 70 3.24 -2.49 -7.94
C HIS A 70 4.56 -2.61 -7.14
N ASN A 71 5.72 -2.37 -7.75
CA ASN A 71 7.03 -2.49 -7.09
C ASN A 71 7.52 -1.15 -6.50
N LYS A 72 6.75 -0.07 -6.65
CA LYS A 72 7.14 1.26 -6.22
C LYS A 72 6.04 1.91 -5.40
N LEU A 73 6.43 2.60 -4.33
CA LEU A 73 5.52 3.50 -3.61
C LEU A 73 5.18 4.71 -4.49
N ASN A 74 3.97 5.24 -4.33
CA ASN A 74 3.59 6.48 -5.00
C ASN A 74 4.34 7.67 -4.38
N ARG A 75 5.20 8.32 -5.18
CA ARG A 75 5.98 9.49 -4.77
C ARG A 75 5.12 10.68 -4.34
N ALA A 76 3.86 10.76 -4.81
CA ALA A 76 2.93 11.79 -4.37
C ALA A 76 2.42 11.55 -2.93
N ILE A 77 2.46 10.31 -2.44
CA ILE A 77 2.07 9.94 -1.07
C ILE A 77 3.25 10.01 -0.11
N GLY A 78 4.47 9.71 -0.58
CA GLY A 78 5.68 9.90 0.21
C GLY A 78 6.85 9.04 -0.22
N THR A 79 7.95 9.13 0.51
CA THR A 79 9.15 8.31 0.34
C THR A 79 9.09 7.01 1.13
N ARG A 80 10.07 6.14 0.92
CA ARG A 80 10.23 4.91 1.70
C ARG A 80 10.49 5.21 3.18
N GLU A 81 11.28 6.23 3.45
CA GLU A 81 11.61 6.68 4.81
C GLU A 81 10.37 7.22 5.54
N GLU A 82 9.49 7.95 4.83
CA GLU A 82 8.22 8.42 5.41
C GLU A 82 7.26 7.26 5.69
N TYR A 83 7.18 6.28 4.79
CA TYR A 83 6.42 5.04 5.01
C TYR A 83 6.94 4.26 6.22
N ASP A 84 8.25 4.03 6.28
CA ASP A 84 8.89 3.31 7.39
C ASP A 84 8.67 4.06 8.72
N GLY A 85 8.68 5.41 8.70
CA GLY A 85 8.36 6.24 9.85
C GLY A 85 6.91 6.09 10.33
N PHE A 86 5.94 6.04 9.40
CA PHE A 86 4.54 5.77 9.71
C PHE A 86 4.35 4.37 10.32
N VAL A 87 4.96 3.34 9.73
CA VAL A 87 4.89 1.96 10.24
C VAL A 87 5.55 1.85 11.62
N ALA A 88 6.68 2.51 11.84
CA ALA A 88 7.36 2.53 13.14
C ALA A 88 6.47 3.15 14.23
N GLU A 89 5.75 4.24 13.90
CA GLU A 89 4.82 4.88 14.82
C GLU A 89 3.63 3.97 15.18
N LEU A 90 3.05 3.27 14.18
CA LEU A 90 2.01 2.27 14.44
C LEU A 90 2.52 1.20 15.41
N HIS A 91 3.70 0.63 15.13
CA HIS A 91 4.28 -0.40 15.98
C HIS A 91 4.61 0.11 17.40
N HIS A 92 5.03 1.37 17.55
CA HIS A 92 5.26 1.99 18.85
C HIS A 92 4.00 1.97 19.73
N HIS A 93 2.83 2.21 19.11
CA HIS A 93 1.52 2.14 19.77
C HIS A 93 0.92 0.72 19.80
N GLY A 94 1.68 -0.31 19.40
CA GLY A 94 1.17 -1.66 19.30
C GLY A 94 0.06 -1.82 18.26
N MET A 95 -0.07 -0.87 17.32
CA MET A 95 -1.02 -0.88 16.20
C MET A 95 -0.41 -1.57 14.97
N GLY A 96 -1.25 -1.92 13.99
CA GLY A 96 -0.81 -2.48 12.71
C GLY A 96 -1.47 -1.82 11.51
N GLN A 97 -1.28 -2.44 10.34
CA GLN A 97 -1.83 -1.98 9.07
C GLN A 97 -2.47 -3.13 8.30
N VAL A 98 -3.63 -2.85 7.71
CA VAL A 98 -4.23 -3.66 6.63
C VAL A 98 -4.07 -2.86 5.33
N LEU A 99 -3.52 -3.48 4.29
CA LEU A 99 -3.35 -2.84 2.98
C LEU A 99 -4.48 -3.25 2.04
N ASP A 100 -5.12 -2.26 1.44
CA ASP A 100 -5.96 -2.42 0.25
C ASP A 100 -5.09 -2.67 -0.99
N PHE A 101 -5.06 -3.93 -1.44
CA PHE A 101 -4.23 -4.37 -2.57
C PHE A 101 -5.09 -4.55 -3.83
N VAL A 102 -4.57 -4.10 -4.97
CA VAL A 102 -5.28 -4.14 -6.27
C VAL A 102 -4.56 -5.12 -7.21
N PRO A 103 -4.89 -6.43 -7.18
CA PRO A 103 -4.24 -7.44 -8.01
C PRO A 103 -4.83 -7.57 -9.41
N ASN A 104 -6.08 -7.15 -9.61
CA ASN A 104 -6.83 -7.48 -10.81
C ASN A 104 -6.42 -6.68 -12.04
N HIS A 105 -6.03 -5.42 -11.86
CA HIS A 105 -5.82 -4.48 -12.96
C HIS A 105 -4.70 -3.49 -12.66
N MET A 106 -4.27 -2.79 -13.72
CA MET A 106 -3.31 -1.70 -13.69
C MET A 106 -3.88 -0.48 -14.42
N GLY A 107 -3.50 0.72 -13.97
CA GLY A 107 -3.73 1.95 -14.72
C GLY A 107 -2.87 1.98 -15.98
N ILE A 108 -3.46 2.30 -17.13
CA ILE A 108 -2.78 2.44 -18.43
C ILE A 108 -2.30 3.87 -18.70
N ALA A 109 -2.10 4.63 -17.62
CA ALA A 109 -1.71 6.03 -17.66
C ALA A 109 -0.31 6.20 -18.26
N GLU A 110 -0.22 6.81 -19.44
CA GLU A 110 1.07 7.15 -20.04
C GLU A 110 1.75 8.34 -19.32
N PRO A 111 3.09 8.37 -19.26
CA PRO A 111 4.03 7.30 -19.61
C PRO A 111 4.37 6.39 -18.39
N LEU A 112 3.54 6.39 -17.34
CA LEU A 112 3.90 5.79 -16.05
C LEU A 112 3.88 4.25 -16.08
N ASN A 113 2.97 3.63 -16.84
CA ASN A 113 2.89 2.18 -16.94
C ASN A 113 3.81 1.65 -18.05
N GLN A 114 5.05 1.33 -17.69
CA GLN A 114 6.07 0.85 -18.63
C GLN A 114 5.71 -0.49 -19.28
N TRP A 115 4.94 -1.35 -18.59
CA TRP A 115 4.49 -2.62 -19.15
C TRP A 115 3.49 -2.37 -20.28
N TRP A 116 2.54 -1.46 -20.05
CA TRP A 116 1.57 -1.09 -21.07
C TRP A 116 2.23 -0.40 -22.26
N MET A 117 3.20 0.51 -22.02
CA MET A 117 3.95 1.15 -23.10
C MET A 117 4.69 0.14 -23.98
N ASP A 118 5.34 -0.86 -23.38
CA ASP A 118 6.04 -1.91 -24.13
C ASP A 118 5.08 -2.77 -24.94
N VAL A 119 3.88 -3.06 -24.41
CA VAL A 119 2.82 -3.76 -25.16
C VAL A 119 2.30 -2.92 -26.33
N LEU A 120 2.13 -1.60 -26.16
CA LEU A 120 1.72 -0.71 -27.25
C LEU A 120 2.79 -0.61 -28.35
N GLU A 121 4.07 -0.63 -27.98
CA GLU A 121 5.18 -0.54 -28.93
C GLU A 121 5.43 -1.87 -29.67
N ASN A 122 5.40 -3.00 -28.95
CA ASN A 122 5.83 -4.31 -29.46
C ASN A 122 4.69 -5.32 -29.70
N GLY A 123 3.45 -4.97 -29.36
CA GLY A 123 2.27 -5.82 -29.53
C GLY A 123 2.43 -7.19 -28.86
N PRO A 124 1.99 -8.28 -29.52
CA PRO A 124 2.13 -9.65 -28.99
C PRO A 124 3.58 -10.10 -28.73
N SER A 125 4.58 -9.38 -29.21
CA SER A 125 5.99 -9.70 -29.00
C SER A 125 6.55 -9.13 -27.70
N SER A 126 5.81 -8.26 -27.02
CA SER A 126 6.18 -7.73 -25.70
C SER A 126 6.31 -8.85 -24.67
N ILE A 127 7.34 -8.78 -23.82
CA ILE A 127 7.48 -9.70 -22.68
C ILE A 127 6.36 -9.51 -21.64
N TYR A 128 5.68 -8.36 -21.67
CA TYR A 128 4.58 -8.02 -20.78
C TYR A 128 3.20 -8.34 -21.39
N ALA A 129 3.11 -8.75 -22.66
CA ALA A 129 1.82 -9.12 -23.27
C ALA A 129 1.03 -10.15 -22.43
N PRO A 130 1.64 -11.20 -21.84
CA PRO A 130 0.91 -12.16 -20.99
C PRO A 130 0.44 -11.61 -19.63
N TYR A 131 0.86 -10.40 -19.23
CA TYR A 131 0.42 -9.77 -17.97
C TYR A 131 -0.92 -9.05 -18.11
N PHE A 132 -1.39 -8.85 -19.34
CA PHE A 132 -2.67 -8.22 -19.64
C PHE A 132 -3.60 -9.22 -20.33
N ASP A 133 -4.87 -9.17 -19.98
CA ASP A 133 -5.91 -9.98 -20.63
C ASP A 133 -6.33 -9.29 -21.94
N ILE A 134 -5.69 -9.66 -23.06
CA ILE A 134 -5.87 -9.04 -24.38
C ILE A 134 -6.35 -10.09 -25.39
N GLU A 135 -7.52 -9.84 -25.98
CA GLU A 135 -7.95 -10.53 -27.19
C GLU A 135 -7.35 -9.82 -28.42
N TRP A 136 -6.35 -10.44 -29.04
CA TRP A 136 -5.61 -9.87 -30.17
C TRP A 136 -6.35 -10.00 -31.50
N HIS A 137 -7.31 -10.93 -31.60
CA HIS A 137 -8.08 -11.19 -32.81
C HIS A 137 -9.58 -11.28 -32.47
N PRO A 138 -10.21 -10.16 -32.08
CA PRO A 138 -11.63 -10.17 -31.77
C PRO A 138 -12.45 -10.49 -33.03
N LEU A 139 -13.58 -11.18 -32.82
CA LEU A 139 -14.51 -11.59 -33.88
C LEU A 139 -15.18 -10.40 -34.59
#